data_AF-A0A973PKQ4-F1
#
_entry.id   AF-A0A973PKQ4-F1
#
_cell.length_a   1.000
_cell.length_b   1.000
_cell.length_c   1.000
_cell.angle_alpha   90.00
_cell.angle_beta   90.00
_cell.angle_gamma   90.00
#
_symmetry.space_group_name_H-M   'P 1'
#
loop_
_entity.id
_entity.type
_entity.pdbx_description
1 polymer ?
#
loop_
_entity_poly.entity_id
_entity_poly.type
_entity_poly.pdbx_seq_one_letter_code
_entity_poly.pdbx_strand_id
1 'polypeptide(L)'
;MRYGILGNTRAWRSDGSEVPLGGPARRALLALLLIRPGETVSADRIIDLLYGEQPPGNAQHAVQSQVSRLRGDGIPVERTAAGYRLQAGPDEVDAQRFLSLATAGRQALESDPGRAAELLREALGLWRGDALADLGEAHAVPLEERRLAAREDLVEADLRRGEHRAAIPELTALIEAHPL
;
A
#
# COMPACT_ATOMS: atom_id res chain seq x y z
N MET A 1 -4.50 7.52 12.97
CA MET A 1 -5.10 7.71 11.62
C MET A 1 -5.04 6.36 10.92
N ARG A 2 -5.71 6.15 9.79
CA ARG A 2 -5.46 4.98 8.94
C ARG A 2 -5.25 5.42 7.51
N TYR A 3 -4.43 4.69 6.79
CA TYR A 3 -4.04 4.99 5.42
C TYR A 3 -4.16 3.75 4.56
N GLY A 4 -4.53 3.99 3.31
CA GLY A 4 -4.73 2.94 2.35
C GLY A 4 -3.96 3.22 1.08
N ILE A 5 -3.04 2.34 0.72
CA ILE A 5 -2.20 2.42 -0.49
C ILE A 5 -2.26 1.14 -1.34
N LEU A 6 -2.99 0.11 -0.92
CA LEU A 6 -3.30 -1.08 -1.74
C LEU A 6 -4.52 -0.80 -2.64
N GLY A 7 -4.35 0.12 -3.59
CA GLY A 7 -5.40 0.75 -4.39
C GLY A 7 -5.16 2.25 -4.51
N ASN A 8 -6.18 3.03 -4.90
CA ASN A 8 -6.12 4.48 -4.76
C ASN A 8 -5.90 4.88 -3.31
N THR A 9 -5.07 5.90 -3.14
CA THR A 9 -4.62 6.44 -1.86
C THR A 9 -5.80 7.02 -1.12
N ARG A 10 -6.04 6.50 0.08
CA ARG A 10 -7.11 6.95 0.97
C ARG A 10 -6.55 7.16 2.37
N ALA A 11 -7.22 8.01 3.13
CA ALA A 11 -6.90 8.23 4.53
C ALA A 11 -8.20 8.33 5.33
N TRP A 12 -8.17 7.82 6.56
CA TRP A 12 -9.29 7.84 7.48
C TRP A 12 -8.85 8.40 8.82
N ARG A 13 -9.74 9.18 9.44
CA ARG A 13 -9.59 9.66 10.80
C ARG A 13 -9.81 8.54 11.81
N SER A 14 -9.49 8.80 13.08
CA SER A 14 -9.70 7.83 14.17
C SER A 14 -11.17 7.45 14.38
N ASP A 15 -12.10 8.34 14.03
CA ASP A 15 -13.55 8.09 14.05
C ASP A 15 -14.06 7.30 12.83
N GLY A 16 -13.17 6.93 11.90
CA GLY A 16 -13.48 6.17 10.69
C GLY A 16 -13.92 7.02 9.50
N SER A 17 -14.11 8.33 9.65
CA SER A 17 -14.45 9.21 8.54
C SER A 17 -13.31 9.32 7.52
N GLU A 18 -13.65 9.35 6.23
CA GLU A 18 -12.67 9.51 5.15
C GLU A 18 -12.18 10.96 5.05
N VAL A 19 -10.88 11.13 4.87
CA VAL A 19 -10.24 12.42 4.65
C VAL A 19 -10.32 12.76 3.15
N PRO A 20 -10.87 13.93 2.77
CA PRO A 20 -11.00 14.31 1.37
C PRO A 20 -9.65 14.79 0.80
N LEU A 21 -8.78 13.84 0.43
CA LEU A 21 -7.43 14.10 -0.07
C LEU A 21 -7.40 14.95 -1.37
N GLY A 22 -8.53 15.09 -2.07
CA GLY A 22 -8.62 15.90 -3.28
C GLY A 22 -7.87 15.27 -4.47
N GLY A 23 -7.13 16.10 -5.20
CA GLY A 23 -6.57 15.76 -6.52
C GLY A 23 -5.38 14.78 -6.53
N PRO A 24 -5.02 14.26 -7.72
CA PRO A 24 -4.01 13.20 -7.90
C PRO A 24 -2.65 13.52 -7.25
N ALA A 25 -2.13 14.74 -7.42
CA ALA A 25 -0.83 15.12 -6.87
C ALA A 25 -0.77 15.03 -5.33
N ARG A 26 -1.88 15.29 -4.63
CA ARG A 26 -1.93 15.19 -3.17
C ARG A 26 -1.97 13.74 -2.71
N ARG A 27 -2.74 12.91 -3.41
CA ARG A 27 -2.81 11.45 -3.18
C ARG A 27 -1.46 10.79 -3.44
N ALA A 28 -0.82 11.12 -4.56
CA ALA A 28 0.53 10.66 -4.92
C ALA A 28 1.58 11.05 -3.86
N LEU A 29 1.57 12.31 -3.39
CA LEU A 29 2.48 12.75 -2.32
C LEU A 29 2.29 11.93 -1.03
N LEU A 30 1.03 11.71 -0.64
CA LEU A 30 0.73 10.92 0.54
C LEU A 30 1.18 9.47 0.37
N ALA A 31 0.87 8.85 -0.78
CA ALA A 31 1.31 7.49 -1.10
C ALA A 31 2.83 7.36 -0.98
N LEU A 32 3.58 8.30 -1.57
CA LEU A 32 5.04 8.31 -1.55
C LEU A 32 5.62 8.32 -0.13
N LEU A 33 5.06 9.14 0.77
CA LEU A 33 5.50 9.19 2.17
C LEU A 33 5.12 7.94 2.97
N LEU A 34 4.10 7.20 2.51
CA LEU A 34 3.59 5.98 3.15
C LEU A 34 4.24 4.70 2.64
N ILE A 35 5.01 4.72 1.54
CA ILE A 35 5.80 3.55 1.09
C ILE A 35 6.79 3.14 2.19
N ARG A 36 7.42 4.13 2.84
CA ARG A 36 8.34 3.92 3.96
C ARG A 36 8.01 4.88 5.09
N PRO A 37 6.97 4.57 5.90
CA PRO A 37 6.56 5.44 6.99
C PRO A 37 7.72 5.67 7.96
N GLY A 38 7.90 6.92 8.37
CA GLY A 38 8.99 7.35 9.24
C GLY A 38 10.32 7.64 8.54
N GLU A 39 10.48 7.31 7.26
CA GLU A 39 11.64 7.75 6.49
C GLU A 39 11.46 9.20 5.98
N THR A 40 12.57 9.93 5.87
CA THR A 40 12.58 11.27 5.28
C THR A 40 12.78 11.17 3.77
N VAL A 41 11.89 11.79 3.00
CA VAL A 41 12.00 11.93 1.55
C VAL A 41 12.34 13.38 1.21
N SER A 42 13.38 13.59 0.40
CA SER A 42 13.79 14.95 0.01
C SER A 42 12.76 15.63 -0.88
N ALA A 43 12.75 16.97 -0.85
CA ALA A 43 11.86 17.75 -1.73
C ALA A 43 12.14 17.45 -3.21
N ASP A 44 13.40 17.35 -3.61
CA ASP A 44 13.80 17.05 -4.98
C ASP A 44 13.31 15.66 -5.40
N ARG A 45 13.45 14.65 -4.54
CA ARG A 45 12.94 13.31 -4.82
C ARG A 45 11.41 13.29 -4.96
N ILE A 46 10.70 14.06 -4.14
CA ILE A 46 9.25 14.23 -4.27
C ILE A 46 8.91 14.89 -5.62
N ILE A 47 9.66 15.91 -6.03
CA ILE A 47 9.45 16.60 -7.32
C ILE A 47 9.63 15.61 -8.47
N ASP A 48 10.75 14.87 -8.48
CA ASP A 48 11.04 13.89 -9.52
C ASP A 48 9.94 12.83 -9.63
N LEU A 49 9.43 12.36 -8.49
CA LEU A 49 8.42 11.31 -8.47
C LEU A 49 7.01 11.79 -8.80
N LEU A 50 6.68 13.05 -8.48
CA LEU A 50 5.36 13.62 -8.76
C LEU A 50 5.23 14.18 -10.18
N TYR A 51 6.33 14.71 -10.74
CA TYR A 51 6.29 15.45 -11.99
C TYR A 51 7.18 14.87 -13.10
N GLY A 52 8.06 13.90 -12.78
CA GLY A 52 8.97 13.30 -13.75
C GLY A 52 9.83 14.35 -14.45
N GLU A 53 9.90 14.25 -15.77
CA GLU A 53 10.71 15.14 -16.62
C GLU A 53 10.11 16.55 -16.83
N GLN A 54 8.87 16.79 -16.39
CA GLN A 54 8.15 18.05 -16.62
C GLN A 54 7.69 18.70 -15.30
N PRO A 55 8.62 19.06 -14.41
CA PRO A 55 8.27 19.80 -13.20
C PRO A 55 7.76 21.21 -13.54
N PRO A 56 6.79 21.75 -12.78
CA PRO A 56 6.41 23.15 -12.92
C PRO A 56 7.59 24.05 -12.53
N GLY A 57 7.65 25.25 -13.11
CA GLY A 57 8.75 26.21 -12.86
C GLY A 57 8.95 26.59 -11.38
N ASN A 58 7.97 26.30 -10.51
CA ASN A 58 8.02 26.50 -9.06
C ASN A 58 7.76 25.20 -8.26
N ALA A 59 8.27 24.06 -8.73
CA ALA A 59 8.00 22.74 -8.15
C ALA A 59 8.18 22.63 -6.63
N GLN A 60 9.18 23.30 -6.05
CA GLN A 60 9.36 23.36 -4.59
C GLN A 60 8.15 24.00 -3.88
N HIS A 61 7.63 25.11 -4.41
CA HIS A 61 6.41 25.74 -3.88
C HIS A 61 5.19 24.85 -4.08
N ALA A 62 5.11 24.11 -5.20
CA ALA A 62 4.04 23.16 -5.44
C ALA A 62 4.02 22.04 -4.38
N VAL A 63 5.19 21.45 -4.06
CA VAL A 63 5.32 20.44 -3.00
C VAL A 63 4.93 21.02 -1.63
N GLN A 64 5.46 22.19 -1.27
CA GLN A 64 5.09 22.86 -0.01
C GLN A 64 3.58 23.11 0.09
N SER A 65 2.94 23.50 -1.02
CA SER A 65 1.51 23.71 -1.12
C SER A 65 0.73 22.42 -0.87
N GLN A 66 1.13 21.29 -1.45
CA GLN A 66 0.48 20.00 -1.18
C GLN A 66 0.68 19.53 0.27
N VAL A 67 1.87 19.70 0.84
CA VAL A 67 2.13 19.40 2.26
C VAL A 67 1.26 20.25 3.18
N SER A 68 1.12 21.55 2.88
CA SER A 68 0.26 22.45 3.64
C SER A 68 -1.21 22.00 3.62
N ARG A 69 -1.71 21.56 2.45
CA ARG A 69 -3.07 21.02 2.33
C ARG A 69 -3.25 19.72 3.10
N LEU A 70 -2.31 18.78 3.00
CA LEU A 70 -2.33 17.53 3.79
C LEU A 70 -2.41 17.83 5.30
N ARG A 71 -1.63 18.81 5.78
CA ARG A 71 -1.69 19.25 7.19
C ARG A 71 -3.03 19.88 7.53
N GLY A 72 -3.60 20.69 6.65
CA GLY A 72 -4.94 21.25 6.80
C GLY A 72 -6.02 20.16 6.90
N ASP A 73 -5.81 19.04 6.23
CA ASP A 73 -6.67 17.85 6.32
C ASP A 73 -6.43 17.02 7.59
N GLY A 74 -5.46 17.39 8.44
CA GLY A 74 -5.10 16.72 9.69
C GLY A 74 -4.08 15.60 9.54
N ILE A 75 -3.38 15.51 8.39
CA ILE A 75 -2.33 14.53 8.16
C ILE A 75 -0.99 15.09 8.68
N PRO A 76 -0.34 14.43 9.66
CA PRO A 76 0.80 14.98 10.38
C PRO A 76 2.12 14.82 9.60
N VAL A 77 2.21 15.42 8.41
CA VAL A 77 3.45 15.46 7.65
C VAL A 77 4.45 16.38 8.35
N GLU A 78 5.58 15.84 8.77
CA GLU A 78 6.68 16.57 9.40
C GLU A 78 7.61 17.16 8.34
N ARG A 79 8.09 18.39 8.60
CA ARG A 79 9.21 18.97 7.83
C ARG A 79 10.48 18.68 8.61
N THR A 80 11.47 18.12 7.94
CA THR A 80 12.81 17.86 8.49
C THR A 80 13.83 18.78 7.81
N ALA A 81 15.08 18.74 8.27
CA ALA A 81 16.17 19.46 7.59
C ALA A 81 16.43 18.94 6.17
N ALA A 82 16.14 17.66 5.90
CA ALA A 82 16.43 17.00 4.63
C ALA A 82 15.20 16.81 3.72
N GLY A 83 13.99 17.15 4.18
CA GLY A 83 12.77 17.02 3.38
C GLY A 83 11.50 16.88 4.22
N TYR A 84 10.69 15.88 3.88
CA TYR A 84 9.41 15.59 4.52
C TYR A 84 9.32 14.15 4.99
N ARG A 85 8.58 13.93 6.07
CA ARG A 85 8.39 12.63 6.68
C ARG A 85 6.95 12.49 7.15
N LEU A 86 6.39 11.30 7.06
CA LEU A 86 5.11 10.96 7.69
C LEU A 86 5.31 9.74 8.58
N GLN A 87 5.05 9.88 9.87
CA GLN A 87 5.03 8.76 10.79
C GLN A 87 3.67 8.05 10.71
N ALA A 88 3.71 6.72 10.69
CA ALA A 88 2.53 5.88 10.81
C ALA A 88 2.90 4.62 11.61
N GLY A 89 1.99 4.17 12.46
CA GLY A 89 2.13 2.92 13.21
C GLY A 89 2.03 1.68 12.31
N PRO A 90 2.48 0.51 12.80
CA PRO A 90 2.60 -0.72 12.02
C PRO A 90 1.28 -1.24 11.39
N ASP A 91 0.14 -0.87 11.96
CA ASP A 91 -1.20 -1.22 11.45
C ASP A 91 -1.98 -0.02 10.90
N GLU A 92 -1.37 1.16 10.87
CA GLU A 92 -2.01 2.36 10.33
C GLU A 92 -1.93 2.42 8.81
N VAL A 93 -1.07 1.63 8.16
CA VAL A 93 -0.96 1.51 6.69
C VAL A 93 -1.34 0.11 6.26
N ASP A 94 -2.33 -0.02 5.39
CA ASP A 94 -2.80 -1.33 4.90
C ASP A 94 -1.70 -2.19 4.27
N ALA A 95 -0.73 -1.59 3.58
CA ALA A 95 0.43 -2.29 3.05
C ALA A 95 1.30 -2.93 4.14
N GLN A 96 1.55 -2.24 5.26
CA GLN A 96 2.32 -2.81 6.38
C GLN A 96 1.56 -3.97 7.04
N ARG A 97 0.25 -3.80 7.24
CA ARG A 97 -0.62 -4.86 7.75
C ARG A 97 -0.65 -6.07 6.81
N PHE A 98 -0.77 -5.85 5.51
CA PHE A 98 -0.69 -6.90 4.49
C PHE A 98 0.63 -7.68 4.58
N LEU A 99 1.77 -6.99 4.63
CA LEU A 99 3.08 -7.63 4.72
C LEU A 99 3.23 -8.46 6.00
N SER A 100 2.72 -7.95 7.13
CA SER A 100 2.70 -8.66 8.41
C SER A 100 1.85 -9.93 8.34
N LEU A 101 0.60 -9.82 7.86
CA LEU A 101 -0.32 -10.95 7.74
C LEU A 101 0.18 -12.00 6.73
N ALA A 102 0.71 -11.58 5.58
CA ALA A 102 1.27 -12.48 4.59
C ALA A 102 2.49 -13.25 5.14
N THR A 103 3.34 -12.59 5.92
CA THR A 103 4.48 -13.23 6.58
C THR A 103 4.02 -14.24 7.64
N ALA A 104 3.05 -13.87 8.48
CA ALA A 104 2.50 -14.75 9.50
C ALA A 104 1.77 -15.96 8.87
N GLY A 105 1.02 -15.74 7.79
CA GLY A 105 0.35 -16.78 7.02
C GLY A 105 1.33 -17.78 6.45
N ARG A 106 2.41 -17.31 5.80
CA ARG A 106 3.49 -18.17 5.31
C ARG A 106 4.14 -18.99 6.42
N GLN A 107 4.42 -18.38 7.57
CA GLN A 107 5.03 -19.08 8.71
C GLN A 107 4.13 -20.17 9.29
N ALA A 108 2.81 -20.03 9.18
CA ALA A 108 1.84 -21.00 9.66
C ALA A 108 1.60 -22.17 8.68
N LEU A 109 2.07 -22.11 7.42
CA LEU A 109 1.76 -23.11 6.38
C LEU A 109 2.10 -24.55 6.77
N GLU A 110 3.20 -24.75 7.50
CA GLU A 110 3.66 -26.08 7.90
C GLU A 110 2.94 -26.62 9.14
N SER A 111 2.66 -25.75 10.10
CA SER A 111 2.16 -26.14 11.42
C SER A 111 0.64 -26.09 11.53
N ASP A 112 0.02 -25.10 10.88
CA ASP A 112 -1.42 -24.88 10.90
C ASP A 112 -1.87 -24.27 9.55
N PRO A 113 -2.05 -25.10 8.52
CA PRO A 113 -2.60 -24.66 7.24
C PRO A 113 -3.96 -23.97 7.39
N GLY A 114 -4.70 -24.31 8.45
CA GLY A 114 -5.97 -23.71 8.78
C GLY A 114 -5.84 -22.21 9.03
N ARG A 115 -4.98 -21.89 9.98
CA ARG A 115 -4.63 -20.52 10.35
C ARG A 115 -3.90 -19.77 9.24
N ALA A 116 -3.05 -20.44 8.48
CA ALA A 116 -2.37 -19.85 7.33
C ALA A 116 -3.38 -19.29 6.32
N ALA A 117 -4.39 -20.08 5.94
CA ALA A 117 -5.42 -19.67 4.99
C ALA A 117 -6.24 -18.47 5.50
N GLU A 118 -6.59 -18.43 6.79
CA GLU A 118 -7.30 -17.28 7.38
C GLU A 118 -6.48 -15.98 7.30
N LEU A 119 -5.21 -16.03 7.70
CA LEU A 119 -4.30 -14.89 7.67
C LEU A 119 -4.08 -14.37 6.24
N LEU A 120 -3.90 -15.28 5.29
CA LEU A 120 -3.66 -14.92 3.89
C LEU A 120 -4.91 -14.34 3.23
N ARG A 121 -6.11 -14.88 3.51
CA ARG A 121 -7.37 -14.28 3.05
C ARG A 121 -7.58 -12.90 3.65
N GLU A 122 -7.30 -12.71 4.93
CA GLU A 122 -7.35 -11.39 5.57
C GLU A 122 -6.38 -10.41 4.89
N ALA A 123 -5.14 -10.84 4.62
CA ALA A 123 -4.13 -10.03 3.96
C ALA A 123 -4.59 -9.60 2.56
N LEU A 124 -5.06 -10.55 1.74
CA LEU A 124 -5.52 -10.29 0.38
C LEU A 124 -6.79 -9.44 0.35
N GLY A 125 -7.65 -9.55 1.35
CA GLY A 125 -8.85 -8.71 1.51
C GLY A 125 -8.57 -7.23 1.77
N LEU A 126 -7.33 -6.84 2.11
CA LEU A 126 -6.95 -5.43 2.26
C LEU A 126 -6.81 -4.69 0.92
N TRP A 127 -6.64 -5.44 -0.18
CA TRP A 127 -6.44 -4.88 -1.51
C TRP A 127 -7.75 -4.38 -2.11
N ARG A 128 -7.75 -3.12 -2.55
CA ARG A 128 -8.91 -2.43 -3.18
C ARG A 128 -8.71 -2.17 -4.67
N GLY A 129 -7.57 -2.56 -5.22
CA GLY A 129 -7.11 -2.30 -6.59
C GLY A 129 -5.60 -2.46 -6.65
N ASP A 130 -4.99 -1.92 -7.70
CA ASP A 130 -3.54 -1.97 -7.91
C ASP A 130 -2.81 -1.18 -6.82
N ALA A 131 -1.70 -1.73 -6.30
CA ALA A 131 -0.89 -1.04 -5.31
C ALA A 131 -0.43 0.32 -5.84
N LEU A 132 -0.49 1.33 -4.96
CA LEU A 132 -0.01 2.66 -5.24
C LEU A 132 -0.60 3.24 -6.53
N ALA A 133 -1.89 3.04 -6.81
CA ALA A 133 -2.54 3.45 -8.06
C ALA A 133 -2.47 4.97 -8.37
N ASP A 134 -2.10 5.81 -7.40
CA ASP A 134 -1.84 7.24 -7.62
C ASP A 134 -0.35 7.54 -7.93
N LEU A 135 0.50 6.51 -7.94
CA LEU A 135 1.89 6.54 -8.40
C LEU A 135 2.03 5.68 -9.66
N GLY A 136 3.18 5.81 -10.33
CA GLY A 136 3.50 4.95 -11.48
C GLY A 136 3.78 3.49 -11.08
N GLU A 137 3.53 2.59 -12.02
CA GLU A 137 3.62 1.12 -11.86
C GLU A 137 4.94 0.63 -11.24
N ALA A 138 6.06 1.30 -11.54
CA ALA A 138 7.38 0.93 -11.02
C ALA A 138 7.45 0.90 -9.48
N HIS A 139 6.63 1.70 -8.79
CA HIS A 139 6.56 1.68 -7.33
C HIS A 139 5.71 0.53 -6.78
N ALA A 140 4.76 0.04 -7.57
CA ALA A 140 3.83 -1.01 -7.18
C ALA A 140 4.47 -2.41 -7.23
N VAL A 141 5.47 -2.61 -8.10
CA VAL A 141 6.08 -3.93 -8.38
C VAL A 141 6.39 -4.73 -7.11
N PRO A 142 7.10 -4.22 -6.09
CA PRO A 142 7.44 -5.03 -4.92
C PRO A 142 6.20 -5.47 -4.10
N LEU A 143 5.15 -4.64 -4.07
CA LEU A 143 3.91 -4.98 -3.37
C LEU A 143 3.09 -5.99 -4.17
N GLU A 144 3.02 -5.85 -5.49
CA GLU A 144 2.30 -6.79 -6.37
C GLU A 144 2.99 -8.17 -6.42
N GLU A 145 4.32 -8.22 -6.44
CA GLU A 145 5.06 -9.49 -6.29
C GLU A 145 4.73 -10.18 -4.97
N ARG A 146 4.62 -9.39 -3.89
CA ARG A 146 4.28 -9.93 -2.58
C ARG A 146 2.81 -10.36 -2.51
N ARG A 147 1.91 -9.70 -3.23
CA ARG A 147 0.52 -10.11 -3.42
C ARG A 147 0.44 -11.45 -4.13
N LEU A 148 1.18 -11.62 -5.23
CA LEU A 148 1.26 -12.87 -5.97
C LEU A 148 1.72 -14.02 -5.04
N ALA A 149 2.82 -13.81 -4.32
CA ALA A 149 3.32 -14.80 -3.37
C ALA A 149 2.31 -15.15 -2.26
N ALA A 150 1.52 -14.19 -1.77
CA ALA A 150 0.49 -14.46 -0.78
C ALA A 150 -0.69 -15.28 -1.34
N ARG A 151 -1.00 -15.14 -2.63
CA ARG A 151 -2.02 -15.96 -3.32
C ARG A 151 -1.53 -17.39 -3.52
N GLU A 152 -0.26 -17.55 -3.90
CA GLU A 152 0.39 -18.87 -3.99
C GLU A 152 0.38 -19.57 -2.64
N ASP A 153 0.78 -18.88 -1.57
CA ASP A 153 0.75 -19.40 -0.20
C ASP A 153 -0.69 -19.80 0.21
N LEU A 154 -1.71 -19.03 -0.20
CA LEU A 154 -3.12 -19.34 0.12
C LEU A 154 -3.58 -20.62 -0.57
N VAL A 155 -3.23 -20.77 -1.86
CA VAL A 155 -3.52 -21.99 -2.61
C VAL A 155 -2.85 -23.19 -1.94
N GLU A 156 -1.58 -23.07 -1.53
CA GLU A 156 -0.88 -24.13 -0.82
C GLU A 156 -1.57 -24.51 0.50
N ALA A 157 -1.99 -23.51 1.29
CA ALA A 157 -2.73 -23.74 2.53
C ALA A 157 -4.03 -24.53 2.29
N ASP A 158 -4.81 -24.15 1.28
CA ASP A 158 -6.07 -24.81 0.93
C ASP A 158 -5.86 -26.24 0.41
N LEU A 159 -4.79 -26.48 -0.35
CA LEU A 159 -4.40 -27.82 -0.80
C LEU A 159 -4.03 -28.73 0.39
N ARG A 160 -3.25 -28.23 1.35
CA ARG A 160 -2.83 -28.98 2.54
C ARG A 160 -4.01 -29.32 3.47
N ARG A 161 -5.07 -28.52 3.46
CA ARG A 161 -6.34 -28.79 4.19
C ARG A 161 -7.22 -29.85 3.51
N GLY A 162 -6.87 -30.30 2.30
CA GLY A 162 -7.74 -31.15 1.47
C GLY A 162 -8.94 -30.39 0.90
N GLU A 163 -8.94 -29.06 0.96
CA GLU A 163 -9.99 -28.19 0.44
C GLU A 163 -9.73 -27.81 -1.02
N HIS A 164 -9.43 -28.80 -1.88
CA HIS A 164 -9.07 -28.60 -3.28
C HIS A 164 -10.09 -27.76 -4.09
N ARG A 165 -11.37 -27.76 -3.68
CA ARG A 165 -12.42 -26.95 -4.32
C ARG A 165 -12.34 -25.45 -3.99
N ALA A 166 -11.78 -25.09 -2.84
CA ALA A 166 -11.61 -23.69 -2.42
C ALA A 166 -10.45 -23.00 -3.16
N ALA A 167 -9.48 -23.77 -3.67
CA ALA A 167 -8.35 -23.26 -4.44
C ALA A 167 -8.70 -22.85 -5.89
N ILE A 168 -9.81 -23.37 -6.45
CA ILE A 168 -10.18 -23.17 -7.87
C ILE A 168 -10.45 -21.69 -8.22
N PRO A 169 -11.24 -20.92 -7.44
CA PRO A 169 -11.49 -19.51 -7.75
C PRO A 169 -10.22 -18.66 -7.70
N GLU A 170 -9.35 -18.90 -6.71
CA GLU A 170 -8.10 -18.14 -6.56
C GLU A 170 -7.12 -18.45 -7.71
N LEU A 171 -7.00 -19.72 -8.10
CA LEU A 171 -6.19 -20.13 -9.26
C LEU A 171 -6.73 -19.57 -10.58
N THR A 172 -8.05 -19.48 -10.72
CA THR A 172 -8.67 -18.88 -11.91
C THR A 172 -8.34 -17.40 -12.01
N ALA A 173 -8.47 -16.66 -10.89
CA ALA A 173 -8.13 -15.24 -10.82
C ALA A 173 -6.64 -14.96 -11.09
N LEU A 174 -5.75 -15.88 -10.67
CA LEU A 174 -4.31 -15.80 -10.95
C LEU A 174 -4.01 -15.96 -12.45
N ILE A 175 -4.62 -16.94 -13.12
CA ILE A 175 -4.44 -17.18 -14.56
C ILE A 175 -4.97 -16.01 -15.39
N GLU A 176 -6.11 -15.44 -15.01
CA GLU A 176 -6.67 -14.26 -15.69
C GLU A 176 -5.79 -13.01 -15.53
N ALA A 177 -5.18 -12.83 -14.35
CA ALA A 177 -4.29 -11.70 -14.07
C ALA A 177 -2.88 -11.86 -14.70
N HIS A 178 -2.42 -13.09 -14.92
CA HIS A 178 -1.09 -13.39 -15.47
C HIS A 178 -1.17 -14.46 -16.60
N PRO A 179 -1.75 -14.12 -17.77
CA PRO A 179 -1.79 -15.04 -18.90
C PRO A 179 -0.37 -15.31 -19.45
N LEU A 180 -0.11 -16.57 -19.79
CA LEU A 180 1.16 -17.07 -20.35
C LEU A 180 1.46 -16.52 -21.75
#